data_AF-A0A924TWE1-F1
#
_entry.id   AF-A0A924TWE1-F1
#
_cell.length_a   1.000
_cell.length_b   1.000
_cell.length_c   1.000
_cell.angle_alpha   90.00
_cell.angle_beta   90.00
_cell.angle_gamma   90.00
#
_symmetry.space_group_name_H-M   'P 1'
#
loop_
_entity.id
_entity.type
_entity.pdbx_description
1 polymer ?
#
loop_
_entity_poly.entity_id
_entity_poly.type
_entity_poly.pdbx_seq_one_letter_code
_entity_poly.pdbx_strand_id
1 'polypeptide(L)'
;MPDIRIHRDHTLGLAKARKVAWSWAEMAEQKFDMECSVLEGETSDTVEFTRTGVNGSLTVAADHFDLHAKLGFLLGAFSKTIERQIEQNLDELLGAAAASNDTQNDPKNGTKAAGAAKPVARKK
;
A
#
# COMPACT_ATOMS: atom_id res chain seq x y z
N MET A 1 -10.92 -15.75 -21.49
CA MET A 1 -10.45 -15.95 -20.11
C MET A 1 -11.13 -14.92 -19.24
N PRO A 2 -11.63 -15.27 -18.06
CA PRO A 2 -12.17 -14.30 -17.12
C PRO A 2 -11.09 -13.29 -16.75
N ASP A 3 -11.48 -12.02 -16.81
CA ASP A 3 -10.61 -10.87 -16.58
C ASP A 3 -11.25 -10.05 -15.47
N ILE A 4 -10.50 -9.86 -14.39
CA ILE A 4 -10.88 -9.10 -13.22
C ILE A 4 -10.24 -7.73 -13.37
N ARG A 5 -11.05 -6.69 -13.19
CA ARG A 5 -10.62 -5.29 -13.13
C ARG A 5 -11.14 -4.69 -11.84
N ILE A 6 -10.24 -4.17 -11.01
CA ILE A 6 -10.58 -3.52 -9.76
C ILE A 6 -9.94 -2.14 -9.76
N HIS A 7 -10.73 -1.11 -9.51
CA HIS A 7 -10.28 0.26 -9.32
C HIS A 7 -10.63 0.71 -7.90
N ARG A 8 -9.67 1.30 -7.18
CA ARG A 8 -9.86 1.76 -5.80
C ARG A 8 -9.23 3.13 -5.59
N ASP A 9 -10.08 4.14 -5.43
CA ASP A 9 -9.65 5.50 -5.08
C ASP A 9 -9.17 5.60 -3.63
N HIS A 10 -8.18 6.45 -3.40
CA HIS A 10 -7.67 6.78 -2.07
C HIS A 10 -6.96 8.14 -2.06
N THR A 11 -6.78 8.77 -0.91
CA THR A 11 -6.09 10.08 -0.81
C THR A 11 -4.74 9.99 -0.09
N LEU A 12 -4.07 8.83 -0.18
CA LEU A 12 -2.86 8.53 0.59
C LEU A 12 -1.59 9.23 0.06
N GLY A 13 -1.53 9.51 -1.24
CA GLY A 13 -0.30 9.93 -1.92
C GLY A 13 0.65 8.76 -2.20
N LEU A 14 1.53 8.94 -3.19
CA LEU A 14 2.34 7.86 -3.76
C LEU A 14 3.21 7.13 -2.72
N ALA A 15 3.87 7.85 -1.81
CA ALA A 15 4.76 7.25 -0.83
C ALA A 15 4.05 6.29 0.15
N LYS A 16 2.79 6.57 0.51
CA LYS A 16 2.00 5.69 1.37
C LYS A 16 1.33 4.58 0.56
N ALA A 17 0.85 4.91 -0.63
CA ALA A 17 0.32 3.96 -1.60
C ALA A 17 1.31 2.83 -1.89
N ARG A 18 2.61 3.15 -2.07
CA ARG A 18 3.70 2.18 -2.21
C ARG A 18 3.80 1.20 -1.04
N LYS A 19 3.76 1.69 0.19
CA LYS A 19 3.82 0.84 1.39
C LYS A 19 2.64 -0.12 1.45
N VAL A 20 1.45 0.37 1.11
CA VAL A 20 0.24 -0.46 1.03
C VAL A 20 0.39 -1.53 -0.03
N ALA A 21 0.89 -1.17 -1.23
CA ALA A 21 1.13 -2.11 -2.31
C ALA A 21 2.17 -3.18 -1.94
N TRP A 22 3.23 -2.82 -1.21
CA TRP A 22 4.21 -3.79 -0.70
C TRP A 22 3.58 -4.73 0.32
N SER A 23 2.81 -4.22 1.28
CA SER A 23 2.09 -5.08 2.24
C SER A 23 1.08 -6.00 1.55
N TRP A 24 0.44 -5.52 0.48
CA TRP A 24 -0.44 -6.35 -0.34
C TRP A 24 0.34 -7.44 -1.09
N ALA A 25 1.49 -7.10 -1.69
CA ALA A 25 2.35 -8.05 -2.40
C ALA A 25 2.86 -9.15 -1.45
N GLU A 26 3.40 -8.79 -0.28
CA GLU A 26 3.82 -9.76 0.74
C GLU A 26 2.67 -10.66 1.20
N MET A 27 1.48 -10.09 1.40
CA MET A 27 0.29 -10.87 1.72
C MET A 27 -0.05 -11.83 0.59
N ALA A 28 0.04 -11.38 -0.67
CA ALA A 28 -0.28 -12.20 -1.83
C ALA A 28 0.69 -13.37 -1.98
N GLU A 29 1.98 -13.14 -1.78
CA GLU A 29 3.01 -14.18 -1.76
C GLU A 29 2.71 -15.21 -0.66
N GLN A 30 2.50 -14.76 0.59
CA GLN A 30 2.36 -15.66 1.74
C GLN A 30 1.03 -16.41 1.77
N LYS A 31 -0.09 -15.76 1.44
CA LYS A 31 -1.43 -16.37 1.56
C LYS A 31 -1.86 -17.10 0.30
N PHE A 32 -1.40 -16.67 -0.87
CA PHE A 32 -1.89 -17.18 -2.15
C PHE A 32 -0.81 -17.84 -3.00
N ASP A 33 0.41 -17.98 -2.48
CA ASP A 33 1.56 -18.59 -3.19
C ASP A 33 1.79 -17.89 -4.54
N MET A 34 1.77 -16.56 -4.49
CA MET A 34 1.94 -15.69 -5.65
C MET A 34 3.42 -15.34 -5.83
N GLU A 35 3.90 -15.26 -7.05
CA GLU A 35 5.18 -14.66 -7.37
C GLU A 35 4.93 -13.18 -7.70
N CYS A 36 5.49 -12.26 -6.91
CA CYS A 36 5.34 -10.83 -7.15
C CYS A 36 6.65 -10.19 -7.64
N SER A 37 6.55 -9.16 -8.47
CA SER A 37 7.67 -8.34 -8.94
C SER A 37 7.23 -6.89 -8.98
N VAL A 38 8.05 -6.01 -8.40
CA VAL A 38 7.72 -4.57 -8.30
C VAL A 38 8.56 -3.79 -9.30
N LEU A 39 7.89 -2.99 -10.11
CA LEU A 39 8.46 -2.04 -11.06
C LEU A 39 8.19 -0.63 -10.54
N GLU A 40 9.21 0.01 -9.97
CA GLU A 40 9.09 1.38 -9.46
C GLU A 40 9.17 2.41 -10.60
N GLY A 41 8.26 3.38 -10.59
CA GLY A 41 8.24 4.50 -11.54
C GLY A 41 8.31 5.86 -10.85
N GLU A 42 8.29 6.95 -11.62
CA GLU A 42 8.28 8.30 -11.05
C GLU A 42 6.90 8.70 -10.54
N THR A 43 5.84 8.38 -11.29
CA THR A 43 4.45 8.78 -10.99
C THR A 43 3.58 7.65 -10.46
N SER A 44 3.97 6.42 -10.75
CA SER A 44 3.24 5.21 -10.39
C SER A 44 4.17 4.00 -10.40
N ASP A 45 3.89 3.03 -9.55
CA ASP A 45 4.57 1.73 -9.59
C ASP A 45 3.64 0.67 -10.16
N THR A 46 4.22 -0.46 -10.57
CA THR A 46 3.44 -1.64 -10.97
C THR A 46 3.94 -2.85 -10.22
N VAL A 47 3.04 -3.54 -9.52
CA VAL A 47 3.29 -4.85 -8.93
C VAL A 47 2.75 -5.89 -9.89
N GLU A 48 3.62 -6.57 -10.62
CA GLU A 48 3.25 -7.74 -11.41
C GLU A 48 3.13 -8.94 -10.47
N PHE A 49 2.09 -9.75 -10.64
CA PHE A 49 1.87 -10.93 -9.82
C PHE A 49 1.39 -12.10 -10.66
N THR A 50 1.96 -13.27 -10.43
CA THR A 50 1.68 -14.46 -11.23
C THR A 50 1.74 -15.74 -10.41
N ARG A 51 0.95 -16.72 -10.82
CA ARG A 51 1.06 -18.12 -10.39
C ARG A 51 0.39 -19.01 -11.42
N THR A 52 0.43 -20.33 -11.20
CA THR A 52 -0.31 -21.25 -12.06
C THR A 52 -1.80 -20.90 -12.09
N GLY A 53 -2.28 -20.47 -13.26
CA GLY A 53 -3.68 -20.10 -13.51
C GLY A 53 -4.07 -18.66 -13.16
N VAL A 54 -3.14 -17.80 -12.73
CA VAL A 54 -3.39 -16.37 -12.49
C VAL A 54 -2.22 -15.56 -13.05
N ASN A 55 -2.51 -14.51 -13.80
CA ASN A 55 -1.53 -13.52 -14.22
C ASN A 55 -2.15 -12.13 -14.12
N GLY A 56 -1.48 -11.21 -13.43
CA GLY A 56 -2.03 -9.88 -13.21
C GLY A 56 -1.00 -8.83 -12.86
N SER A 57 -1.50 -7.61 -12.72
CA SER A 57 -0.72 -6.43 -12.35
C SER A 57 -1.56 -5.49 -11.48
N LEU A 58 -0.92 -4.86 -10.51
CA LEU A 58 -1.48 -3.79 -9.68
C LEU A 58 -0.69 -2.51 -9.95
N THR A 59 -1.32 -1.54 -10.60
CA THR A 59 -0.79 -0.19 -10.74
C THR A 59 -1.08 0.62 -9.49
N VAL A 60 -0.04 1.26 -8.97
CA VAL A 60 0.00 1.98 -7.70
C VAL A 60 0.20 3.45 -8.03
N ALA A 61 -0.88 4.23 -8.02
CA ALA A 61 -0.82 5.68 -8.22
C ALA A 61 -0.93 6.43 -6.89
N ALA A 62 -0.80 7.76 -6.94
CA ALA A 62 -0.90 8.59 -5.75
C ALA A 62 -2.31 8.65 -5.16
N ASP A 63 -3.32 8.48 -6.00
CA ASP A 63 -4.74 8.69 -5.73
C ASP A 63 -5.60 7.46 -5.99
N HIS A 64 -5.07 6.41 -6.61
CA HIS A 64 -5.83 5.20 -6.88
C HIS A 64 -4.94 3.96 -7.02
N PHE A 65 -5.59 2.81 -6.92
CA PHE A 65 -5.09 1.51 -7.36
C PHE A 65 -5.89 0.97 -8.52
N ASP A 66 -5.18 0.45 -9.53
CA ASP A 66 -5.75 -0.25 -10.66
C ASP A 66 -5.18 -1.66 -10.73
N LEU A 67 -6.03 -2.66 -10.46
CA LEU A 67 -5.66 -4.06 -10.51
C LEU A 67 -6.33 -4.75 -11.68
N HIS A 68 -5.50 -5.47 -12.44
CA HIS A 68 -5.91 -6.35 -13.51
C HIS A 68 -5.46 -7.77 -13.22
N ALA A 69 -6.36 -8.74 -13.35
CA ALA A 69 -6.00 -10.16 -13.22
C ALA A 69 -6.73 -11.02 -14.24
N LYS A 70 -5.98 -11.84 -14.97
CA LYS A 70 -6.48 -12.86 -15.88
C LYS A 70 -6.44 -14.21 -15.20
N LEU A 71 -7.57 -14.92 -15.25
CA LEU A 71 -7.72 -16.24 -14.68
C LEU A 71 -7.72 -17.32 -15.76
N GLY A 72 -7.01 -18.40 -15.48
CA GLY A 72 -7.07 -19.64 -16.24
C GLY A 72 -8.43 -20.34 -16.10
N PHE A 73 -8.67 -21.32 -16.96
CA PHE A 73 -9.97 -22.01 -17.07
C PHE A 73 -10.50 -22.55 -15.73
N LEU A 74 -9.63 -23.20 -14.93
CA LEU A 74 -10.02 -23.81 -13.65
C LEU A 74 -10.48 -22.79 -12.61
N LEU A 75 -9.79 -21.66 -12.51
CA LEU A 75 -10.11 -20.61 -11.53
C LEU A 75 -11.22 -19.68 -12.02
N GLY A 76 -11.52 -19.69 -13.31
CA GLY A 76 -12.51 -18.82 -13.93
C GLY A 76 -13.92 -18.92 -13.34
N ALA A 77 -14.33 -20.12 -12.92
CA ALA A 77 -15.61 -20.35 -12.25
C ALA A 77 -15.74 -19.62 -10.89
N PHE A 78 -14.61 -19.30 -10.27
CA PHE A 78 -14.53 -18.61 -8.98
C PHE A 78 -14.15 -17.13 -9.10
N SER A 79 -14.13 -16.59 -10.33
CA SER A 79 -13.73 -15.21 -10.63
C SER A 79 -14.36 -14.17 -9.68
N LYS A 80 -15.68 -14.22 -9.47
CA LYS A 80 -16.38 -13.29 -8.56
C LYS A 80 -15.93 -13.38 -7.11
N THR A 81 -15.60 -14.58 -6.63
CA THR A 81 -15.12 -14.79 -5.26
C THR A 81 -13.70 -14.27 -5.12
N ILE A 82 -12.86 -14.53 -6.13
CA ILE A 82 -11.47 -14.05 -6.19
C ILE A 82 -11.45 -12.52 -6.25
N GLU A 83 -12.24 -11.91 -7.12
CA GLU A 83 -12.42 -10.46 -7.24
C GLU A 83 -12.79 -9.85 -5.88
N ARG A 84 -13.85 -10.36 -5.24
CA ARG A 84 -14.28 -9.89 -3.92
C ARG A 84 -13.17 -10.01 -2.86
N GLN A 85 -12.43 -11.11 -2.85
CA GLN A 85 -11.34 -11.30 -1.89
C GLN A 85 -10.20 -10.29 -2.11
N ILE A 86 -9.87 -10.00 -3.37
CA ILE A 86 -8.86 -8.99 -3.72
C ILE A 86 -9.33 -7.60 -3.28
N GLU A 87 -10.58 -7.24 -3.59
CA GLU A 87 -11.19 -5.98 -3.16
C GLU A 87 -11.15 -5.81 -1.65
N GLN A 88 -11.57 -6.84 -0.90
CA GLN A 88 -11.55 -6.82 0.56
C GLN A 88 -10.13 -6.61 1.12
N ASN A 89 -9.15 -7.34 0.61
CA ASN A 89 -7.76 -7.19 1.07
C ASN A 89 -7.21 -5.78 0.79
N LEU A 90 -7.51 -5.22 -0.40
CA LEU A 90 -7.08 -3.85 -0.74
C LEU A 90 -7.78 -2.82 0.15
N ASP A 91 -9.10 -2.94 0.33
CA ASP A 91 -9.89 -2.03 1.18
C ASP A 91 -9.42 -2.07 2.64
N GLU A 92 -9.11 -3.25 3.19
CA GLU A 92 -8.59 -3.39 4.55
C GLU A 92 -7.24 -2.68 4.73
N LEU A 93 -6.33 -2.84 3.77
CA LEU A 93 -5.01 -2.20 3.83
C LEU A 93 -5.11 -0.68 3.61
N LEU A 94 -5.96 -0.23 2.70
CA LEU A 94 -6.24 1.19 2.47
C LEU A 94 -6.88 1.83 3.70
N GLY A 95 -7.85 1.16 4.33
CA GLY A 95 -8.50 1.61 5.56
C GLY A 95 -7.52 1.73 6.73
N ALA A 96 -6.64 0.75 6.91
CA ALA A 96 -5.60 0.78 7.93
C ALA A 96 -4.59 1.93 7.69
N ALA A 97 -4.20 2.16 6.43
CA ALA A 97 -3.32 3.26 6.05
C ALA A 97 -3.99 4.64 6.22
N ALA A 98 -5.29 4.75 5.94
CA ALA A 98 -6.07 5.96 6.15
C ALA A 98 -6.22 6.29 7.64
N ALA A 99 -6.51 5.31 8.50
CA ALA A 99 -6.56 5.52 9.96
C ALA A 99 -5.21 5.99 10.54
N SER A 100 -4.10 5.59 9.91
CA SER A 100 -2.75 6.05 10.29
C SER A 100 -2.43 7.47 9.82
N ASN A 101 -3.19 8.04 8.87
CA ASN A 101 -3.02 9.44 8.44
C ASN A 101 -3.53 10.45 9.49
N ASP A 102 -4.58 10.10 10.24
CA ASP A 102 -5.21 11.02 11.21
C ASP A 102 -4.33 11.25 12.45
N THR A 103 -3.56 10.24 12.86
CA THR A 103 -2.64 10.34 14.02
C THR A 103 -1.31 11.01 13.68
N GLN A 104 -0.94 11.11 12.40
CA GLN A 104 0.29 11.79 11.95
C GLN A 104 0.00 13.23 11.52
N ASN A 105 -0.82 13.95 12.29
CA ASN A 105 -0.97 15.39 12.19
C ASN A 105 -1.10 16.02 13.60
N ASP A 106 -0.36 15.49 14.58
CA ASP A 106 -0.18 16.14 15.89
C ASP A 106 1.09 17.01 15.88
N PRO A 107 0.98 18.35 15.87
CA PRO A 107 2.12 19.23 16.08
C PRO A 107 2.45 19.32 17.58
N LYS A 108 2.90 18.22 18.19
CA LYS A 108 3.57 18.26 19.51
C LYS A 108 4.76 17.31 19.55
N ASN A 109 5.93 17.83 19.17
CA ASN A 109 7.00 18.01 20.16
C ASN A 109 8.08 18.96 19.61
N GLY A 110 7.77 20.26 19.63
CA GLY A 110 8.79 21.29 19.62
C GLY A 110 9.43 21.38 20.99
N THR A 111 10.77 21.37 21.01
CA THR A 111 11.66 21.79 22.11
C THR A 111 12.20 20.67 23.00
N LYS A 112 13.36 20.14 22.60
CA LYS A 112 14.52 20.15 23.52
C LYS A 112 15.80 20.44 22.75
N ALA A 113 15.99 21.72 22.43
CA ALA A 113 17.27 22.24 21.99
C ALA A 113 18.25 22.28 23.17
N ALA A 114 19.53 22.16 22.80
CA ALA A 114 20.68 21.98 23.65
C ALA A 114 20.97 23.15 24.61
N GLY A 115 21.63 22.80 25.72
CA GLY A 115 22.97 23.33 26.00
C GLY A 115 23.13 24.72 26.62
N ALA A 116 23.79 24.69 27.78
CA ALA A 116 24.87 25.60 28.20
C ALA A 116 24.58 26.83 29.08
N ALA A 117 25.53 26.99 30.02
CA ALA A 117 26.00 28.18 30.71
C ALA A 117 25.22 28.70 31.94
N LYS A 118 25.72 28.30 33.12
CA LYS A 118 25.58 29.08 34.37
C LYS A 118 26.41 30.37 34.25
N PRO A 119 25.87 31.57 34.52
CA PRO A 119 26.69 32.73 34.76
C PRO A 119 27.06 32.84 36.26
N VAL A 120 28.36 32.88 36.52
CA VAL A 120 28.96 33.47 37.73
C VAL A 120 29.05 34.99 37.51
N ALA A 121 28.53 35.80 38.45
CA ALA A 121 29.26 36.94 39.07
C ALA A 121 28.35 38.01 39.75
N ARG A 122 28.69 38.29 41.02
CA ARG A 122 28.85 39.60 41.70
C ARG A 122 27.69 40.61 41.83
N LYS A 123 27.31 40.87 43.09
CA LYS A 123 27.29 42.15 43.88
C LYS A 123 26.38 41.89 45.09
N LYS A 124 26.63 42.36 46.32
CA LYS A 124 27.29 43.58 46.80
C LYS A 124 27.77 43.33 48.23
#